data_AF-A0A7Z7LF68-F1
#
_entry.id   AF-A0A7Z7LF68-F1
#
_cell.length_a   1.000
_cell.length_b   1.000
_cell.length_c   1.000
_cell.angle_alpha   90.00
_cell.angle_beta   90.00
_cell.angle_gamma   90.00
#
_symmetry.space_group_name_H-M   'P 1'
#
loop_
_entity.id
_entity.type
_entity.pdbx_description
1 polymer ?
#
loop_
_entity_poly.entity_id
_entity_poly.type
_entity_poly.pdbx_seq_one_letter_code
_entity_poly.pdbx_strand_id
1 'polypeptide(L)'
;MTQSRIVCIDDFAIKKGQTYGTLIVDYETSRVVDMIPSRDTDSVVQWLKSYPEIEVVSRDGSIGYAKAIREAFPEAMQVSDRFHLVKNLVDGAKEYIKRTIPVRIKLEASITPTDQKAKKLTKAAIRKQDREEAKNELVRTVKEMHLNGYSANAISRELKIDIKTAIKYIKHQGRFVNASRERKSILDPYKDTIIALNHERKKIVYIFRTIAKDVYKGSYRSLSAFLAEYNEGLGRRHRKTSPESTLRRGMLISLLNKDISKFKEADQKKMKEYIETDGNLQNLYSAVNRFREILKGKDESRLEDWLSEVKRYNIRELNTFIMSVERDIEAVKNAIRTEFSNGIIEGVINKIKVIKRIMYGRCSFELLRLKAIMS
;
A
#
# COMPACT_ATOMS: atom_id res chain seq x y z
N MET A 1 37.42 29.47 5.78
CA MET A 1 36.15 28.74 5.72
C MET A 1 35.09 29.71 6.17
N THR A 2 34.06 29.95 5.36
CA THR A 2 32.89 30.74 5.78
C THR A 2 32.28 30.07 7.01
N GLN A 3 32.20 30.82 8.10
CA GLN A 3 31.64 30.36 9.37
C GLN A 3 30.12 30.24 9.24
N SER A 4 29.59 29.06 9.54
CA SER A 4 28.17 28.71 9.35
C SER A 4 27.30 29.32 10.44
N ARG A 5 26.45 30.31 10.10
CA ARG A 5 25.49 30.90 11.07
C ARG A 5 24.27 30.03 11.31
N ILE A 6 23.97 29.10 10.39
CA ILE A 6 22.76 28.27 10.40
C ILE A 6 23.18 26.82 10.17
N VAL A 7 22.84 25.95 11.12
CA VAL A 7 23.20 24.52 11.05
C VAL A 7 22.00 23.61 11.24
N CYS A 8 22.05 22.45 10.62
CA CYS A 8 21.19 21.31 10.85
C CYS A 8 21.91 20.28 11.72
N ILE A 9 21.22 19.73 12.71
CA ILE A 9 21.73 18.67 13.58
C ILE A 9 20.75 17.50 13.55
N ASP A 10 21.28 16.30 13.30
CA ASP A 10 20.50 15.06 13.35
C ASP A 10 21.40 13.89 13.72
N ASP A 11 20.78 12.78 14.12
CA ASP A 11 21.50 11.54 14.30
C ASP A 11 21.80 10.84 12.97
N PHE A 12 22.94 10.13 12.95
CA PHE A 12 23.25 9.24 11.84
C PHE A 12 23.82 7.94 12.37
N ALA A 13 23.46 6.85 11.71
CA ALA A 13 24.01 5.54 12.07
C ALA A 13 25.46 5.46 11.61
N ILE A 14 26.42 5.38 12.54
CA ILE A 14 27.84 5.04 12.27
C ILE A 14 27.89 3.60 11.77
N LYS A 15 27.37 2.68 12.59
CA LYS A 15 27.09 1.29 12.23
C LYS A 15 25.62 1.01 12.49
N LYS A 16 24.88 0.67 11.43
CA LYS A 16 23.42 0.52 11.46
C LYS A 16 22.99 -0.45 12.57
N GLY A 17 22.12 0.01 13.47
CA GLY A 17 21.57 -0.76 14.58
C GLY A 17 22.55 -1.01 15.74
N GLN A 18 23.72 -0.36 15.76
CA GLN A 18 24.69 -0.51 16.84
C GLN A 18 25.12 0.84 17.40
N THR A 19 25.76 1.67 16.58
CA THR A 19 26.33 2.96 17.03
C THR A 19 25.83 4.10 16.17
N TYR A 20 25.49 5.19 16.83
CA TYR A 20 24.97 6.41 16.25
C TYR A 20 25.83 7.59 16.70
N GLY A 21 26.01 8.55 15.81
CA GLY A 21 26.67 9.81 16.09
C GLY A 21 25.79 10.99 15.70
N THR A 22 26.29 12.19 15.96
CA THR A 22 25.65 13.44 15.56
C THR A 22 26.28 13.95 14.28
N LEU A 23 25.45 14.30 13.31
CA LEU A 23 25.86 14.94 12.07
C LEU A 23 25.51 16.43 12.15
N ILE A 24 26.46 17.29 11.80
CA ILE A 24 26.24 18.73 11.69
C ILE A 24 26.46 19.15 10.24
N VAL A 25 25.45 19.82 9.68
CA VAL A 25 25.44 20.26 8.29
C VAL A 25 25.17 21.75 8.26
N ASP A 26 25.93 22.46 7.44
CA ASP A 26 25.69 23.87 7.15
C ASP A 26 24.43 23.98 6.28
N TYR A 27 23.45 24.76 6.74
CA TYR A 27 22.15 24.84 6.10
C TYR A 27 22.23 25.46 4.70
N GLU A 28 23.08 26.46 4.50
CA GLU A 28 23.14 27.25 3.26
C GLU A 28 23.87 26.50 2.14
N THR A 29 24.97 25.84 2.48
CA THR A 29 25.85 25.14 1.55
C THR A 29 25.52 23.65 1.43
N SER A 30 24.68 23.11 2.32
CA SER A 30 24.39 21.67 2.42
C SER A 30 25.64 20.80 2.62
N ARG A 31 26.73 21.38 3.14
CA ARG A 31 28.00 20.68 3.39
C ARG A 31 28.07 20.19 4.82
N VAL A 32 28.74 19.07 5.02
CA VAL A 32 29.03 18.55 6.36
C VAL A 32 30.03 19.50 7.03
N VAL A 33 29.62 20.10 8.14
CA VAL A 33 30.52 20.88 9.00
C VAL A 33 31.36 19.90 9.80
N ASP A 34 30.69 18.95 10.48
CA ASP A 34 31.36 17.94 11.28
C ASP A 34 30.48 16.72 11.58
N MET A 35 31.12 15.68 12.13
CA MET A 35 30.52 14.46 12.63
C MET A 35 31.08 14.17 14.03
N ILE A 36 30.21 13.93 15.00
CA ILE A 36 30.58 13.57 16.37
C ILE A 36 30.28 12.07 16.58
N PRO A 37 31.20 11.27 17.13
CA PRO A 37 31.00 9.83 17.35
C PRO A 37 30.12 9.51 18.58
N SER A 38 29.29 10.46 19.02
CA SER A 38 28.37 10.33 20.14
C SER A 38 27.10 11.14 19.86
N ARG A 39 26.03 10.84 20.61
CA ARG A 39 24.79 11.65 20.70
C ARG A 39 24.60 12.23 22.11
N ASP A 40 25.58 12.04 22.98
CA ASP A 40 25.51 12.48 24.36
C ASP A 40 25.49 14.00 24.41
N THR A 41 24.61 14.56 25.24
CA THR A 41 24.41 16.01 25.35
C THR A 41 25.74 16.72 25.58
N ASP A 42 26.58 16.24 26.50
CA ASP A 42 27.84 16.92 26.85
C ASP A 42 28.83 16.97 25.68
N SER A 43 28.93 15.90 24.89
CA SER A 43 29.79 15.88 23.69
C SER A 43 29.30 16.89 22.64
N VAL A 44 27.98 16.99 22.46
CA VAL A 44 27.39 17.97 21.53
C VAL A 44 27.57 19.39 22.05
N VAL A 45 27.41 19.63 23.35
CA VAL A 45 27.66 20.94 23.99
C VAL A 45 29.10 21.38 23.77
N GLN A 46 30.06 20.50 24.02
CA GLN A 46 31.48 20.80 23.83
C GLN A 46 31.80 21.20 22.39
N TRP A 47 31.23 20.48 21.42
CA TRP A 47 31.39 20.82 20.01
C TRP A 47 30.72 22.14 19.66
N LEU A 48 29.47 22.38 20.10
CA LEU A 48 28.77 23.63 19.81
C LEU A 48 29.54 24.84 20.36
N LYS A 49 30.10 24.76 21.58
CA LYS A 49 30.89 25.86 22.17
C LYS A 49 32.11 26.27 21.35
N SER A 50 32.63 25.43 20.43
CA SER A 50 33.72 25.84 19.53
C SER A 50 33.28 26.64 18.30
N TYR A 51 31.97 26.84 18.10
CA TYR A 51 31.38 27.57 16.97
C TYR A 51 30.41 28.67 17.44
N PRO A 52 30.88 29.70 18.17
CA PRO A 52 30.05 30.75 18.77
C PRO A 52 29.24 31.59 17.75
N GLU A 53 29.56 31.50 16.46
CA GLU A 53 28.87 32.16 15.36
C GLU A 53 27.48 31.59 15.02
N ILE A 54 27.13 30.41 15.56
CA ILE A 54 25.87 29.73 15.22
C ILE A 54 24.69 30.48 15.87
N GLU A 55 23.75 30.93 15.04
CA GLU A 55 22.58 31.69 15.46
C GLU A 55 21.28 30.89 15.33
N VAL A 56 21.25 29.93 14.40
CA VAL A 56 20.05 29.12 14.13
C VAL A 56 20.43 27.65 14.04
N VAL A 57 19.68 26.81 14.75
CA VAL A 57 19.85 25.36 14.73
C VAL A 57 18.54 24.68 14.39
N SER A 58 18.48 24.04 13.22
CA SER A 58 17.40 23.11 12.91
C SER A 58 17.74 21.71 13.43
N ARG A 59 16.79 21.08 14.12
CA ARG A 59 16.98 19.75 14.72
C ARG A 59 15.72 18.91 14.72
N ASP A 60 15.88 17.63 14.99
CA ASP A 60 14.76 16.73 15.29
C ASP A 60 14.14 17.04 16.68
N GLY A 61 13.17 16.20 17.09
CA GLY A 61 12.52 16.29 18.39
C GLY A 61 13.35 15.80 19.58
N SER A 62 14.68 15.64 19.43
CA SER A 62 15.55 15.14 20.50
C SER A 62 15.67 16.13 21.65
N ILE A 63 15.24 15.69 22.84
CA ILE A 63 15.42 16.43 24.10
C ILE A 63 16.91 16.66 24.40
N GLY A 64 17.76 15.70 24.03
CA GLY A 64 19.21 15.78 24.24
C GLY A 64 19.85 16.89 23.43
N TYR A 65 19.48 17.03 22.15
CA TYR A 65 19.95 18.13 21.31
C TYR A 65 19.33 19.47 21.72
N ALA A 66 18.04 19.49 22.06
CA ALA A 66 17.38 20.69 22.59
C ALA A 66 18.10 21.26 23.81
N LYS A 67 18.48 20.37 24.74
CA LYS A 67 19.26 20.71 25.93
C LYS A 67 20.66 21.18 25.56
N ALA A 68 21.36 20.45 24.68
CA ALA A 68 22.72 20.80 24.28
C ALA A 68 22.80 22.19 23.64
N ILE A 69 21.88 22.50 22.72
CA ILE A 69 21.82 23.80 22.05
C ILE A 69 21.51 24.91 23.05
N ARG A 70 20.54 24.70 23.96
CA ARG A 70 20.20 25.72 24.98
C ARG A 70 21.37 26.00 25.93
N GLU A 71 22.18 25.00 26.25
CA GLU A 71 23.35 25.15 27.11
C GLU A 71 24.53 25.82 26.39
N ALA A 72 24.76 25.49 25.13
CA ALA A 72 25.85 26.08 24.34
C ALA A 72 25.51 27.50 23.84
N PHE A 73 24.27 27.69 23.37
CA PHE A 73 23.77 28.91 22.74
C PHE A 73 22.36 29.26 23.25
N PRO A 74 22.24 29.94 24.41
CA PRO A 74 20.94 30.31 24.97
C PRO A 74 20.08 31.17 24.04
N GLU A 75 20.72 32.04 23.25
CA GLU A 75 20.07 32.98 22.33
C GLU A 75 19.83 32.41 20.93
N ALA A 76 20.34 31.20 20.63
CA ALA A 76 20.17 30.62 19.30
C ALA A 76 18.72 30.19 19.06
N MET A 77 18.21 30.53 17.87
CA MET A 77 16.90 30.11 17.43
C MET A 77 16.91 28.61 17.14
N GLN A 78 16.15 27.84 17.91
CA GLN A 78 15.94 26.43 17.62
C GLN A 78 14.73 26.26 16.71
N VAL A 79 14.86 25.41 15.68
CA VAL A 79 13.79 25.11 14.72
C VAL A 79 13.54 23.61 14.69
N SER A 80 12.34 23.18 15.08
CA SER A 80 11.94 21.78 15.03
C SER A 80 11.75 21.28 13.59
N ASP A 81 12.12 20.03 13.33
CA ASP A 81 11.87 19.41 12.04
C ASP A 81 10.38 19.09 11.83
N ARG A 82 9.80 19.71 10.80
CA ARG A 82 8.40 19.51 10.37
C ARG A 82 8.09 18.04 10.06
N PHE A 83 9.03 17.30 9.47
CA PHE A 83 8.78 15.89 9.14
C PHE A 83 8.59 15.06 10.40
N HIS A 84 9.48 15.22 11.40
CA HIS A 84 9.36 14.52 12.68
C HIS A 84 8.07 14.88 13.42
N LEU A 85 7.64 16.14 13.40
CA LEU A 85 6.36 16.56 13.99
C LEU A 85 5.16 15.84 13.35
N VAL A 86 5.06 15.85 12.02
CA VAL A 86 3.96 15.17 11.31
C VAL A 86 4.03 13.66 11.52
N LYS A 87 5.24 13.07 11.46
CA LYS A 87 5.44 11.64 11.67
C LYS A 87 4.99 11.21 13.06
N ASN A 88 5.35 11.94 14.11
CA ASN A 88 4.99 11.62 15.49
C ASN A 88 3.46 11.68 15.69
N LEU A 89 2.80 12.71 15.17
CA LEU A 89 1.33 12.82 15.22
C LEU A 89 0.66 11.65 14.47
N VAL A 90 1.12 11.35 13.26
CA VAL A 90 0.59 10.24 12.46
C VAL A 90 0.83 8.90 13.13
N ASP A 91 1.99 8.66 13.73
CA ASP A 91 2.30 7.41 14.44
C ASP A 91 1.42 7.24 15.68
N GLY A 92 1.15 8.32 16.43
CA GLY A 92 0.14 8.33 17.49
C GLY A 92 -1.26 8.00 16.99
N ALA A 93 -1.69 8.60 15.88
CA ALA A 93 -2.98 8.30 15.25
C ALA A 93 -3.09 6.84 14.76
N LYS A 94 -2.01 6.28 14.20
CA LYS A 94 -1.96 4.86 13.84
C LYS A 94 -2.15 3.97 15.06
N GLU A 95 -1.53 4.32 16.18
CA GLU A 95 -1.62 3.52 17.40
C GLU A 95 -3.02 3.57 18.00
N TYR A 96 -3.67 4.74 18.00
CA TYR A 96 -5.09 4.86 18.34
C TYR A 96 -5.93 3.90 17.49
N ILE A 97 -5.82 3.97 16.16
CA ILE A 97 -6.59 3.09 15.24
C ILE A 97 -6.29 1.61 15.51
N LYS A 98 -5.04 1.24 15.76
CA LYS A 98 -4.68 -0.15 16.07
C LYS A 98 -5.29 -0.64 17.38
N ARG A 99 -5.39 0.24 18.38
CA ARG A 99 -5.92 -0.06 19.71
C ARG A 99 -7.44 -0.15 19.71
N THR A 100 -8.14 0.74 19.02
CA THR A 100 -9.60 0.86 19.07
C THR A 100 -10.32 0.06 17.99
N ILE A 101 -9.72 -0.09 16.81
CA ILE A 101 -10.41 -0.65 15.64
C ILE A 101 -9.91 -2.09 15.38
N PRO A 102 -10.82 -3.07 15.16
CA PRO A 102 -10.44 -4.43 14.81
C PRO A 102 -9.86 -4.52 13.40
N VAL A 103 -9.07 -5.56 13.12
CA VAL A 103 -8.41 -5.74 11.81
C VAL A 103 -9.41 -5.78 10.65
N ARG A 104 -10.59 -6.35 10.88
CA ARG A 104 -11.70 -6.41 9.93
C ARG A 104 -12.95 -5.83 10.59
N ILE A 105 -13.54 -4.86 9.92
CA ILE A 105 -14.74 -4.15 10.33
C ILE A 105 -15.86 -4.67 9.43
N LYS A 106 -16.93 -5.16 10.03
CA LYS A 106 -18.15 -5.50 9.31
C LYS A 106 -18.99 -4.23 9.23
N LEU A 107 -19.25 -3.75 8.02
CA LEU A 107 -20.21 -2.68 7.81
C LEU A 107 -21.59 -3.33 7.66
N GLU A 108 -22.57 -2.83 8.40
CA GLU A 108 -23.96 -3.25 8.21
C GLU A 108 -24.35 -2.87 6.78
N ALA A 109 -24.87 -3.85 6.03
CA ALA A 109 -25.25 -3.60 4.65
C ALA A 109 -26.46 -2.68 4.66
N SER A 110 -26.31 -1.43 4.21
CA SER A 110 -27.44 -0.75 3.60
C SER A 110 -27.97 -1.68 2.51
N ILE A 111 -29.23 -2.09 2.64
CA ILE A 111 -29.93 -2.97 1.71
C ILE A 111 -30.02 -2.22 0.39
N THR A 112 -28.95 -2.24 -0.39
CA THR A 112 -28.99 -1.87 -1.80
C THR A 112 -29.34 -3.14 -2.55
N PRO A 113 -30.40 -3.13 -3.39
CA PRO A 113 -30.74 -4.27 -4.21
C PRO A 113 -29.48 -4.67 -4.97
N THR A 114 -29.09 -5.92 -4.80
CA THR A 114 -27.89 -6.45 -5.45
C THR A 114 -28.10 -6.34 -6.95
N ASP A 115 -27.44 -5.37 -7.58
CA ASP A 115 -27.23 -5.39 -9.01
C ASP A 115 -26.67 -6.76 -9.36
N GLN A 116 -27.48 -7.53 -10.08
CA GLN A 116 -27.13 -8.84 -10.59
C GLN A 116 -25.97 -8.64 -11.56
N LYS A 117 -24.73 -8.60 -11.05
CA LYS A 117 -23.54 -8.64 -11.87
C LYS A 117 -23.63 -9.89 -12.74
N ALA A 118 -23.92 -9.67 -14.02
CA ALA A 118 -23.95 -10.70 -15.04
C ALA A 118 -22.73 -11.61 -14.90
N LYS A 119 -22.98 -12.93 -14.91
CA LYS A 119 -21.96 -13.98 -14.81
C LYS A 119 -20.87 -13.70 -15.85
N LYS A 120 -19.68 -13.25 -15.44
CA LYS A 120 -18.52 -13.19 -16.35
C LYS A 120 -18.12 -14.62 -16.70
N LEU A 121 -18.49 -15.05 -17.90
CA LEU A 121 -18.06 -16.31 -18.50
C LEU A 121 -16.52 -16.35 -18.57
N THR A 122 -15.94 -17.53 -18.34
CA THR A 122 -14.49 -17.72 -18.45
C THR A 122 -14.04 -17.54 -19.91
N LYS A 123 -12.78 -17.14 -20.16
CA LYS A 123 -12.23 -17.03 -21.53
C LYS A 123 -12.43 -18.29 -22.38
N ALA A 124 -12.44 -19.47 -21.75
CA ALA A 124 -12.69 -20.74 -22.43
C ALA A 124 -14.18 -20.93 -22.77
N ALA A 125 -15.10 -20.53 -21.87
CA ALA A 125 -16.54 -20.56 -22.12
C ALA A 125 -16.94 -19.55 -23.23
N ILE A 126 -16.35 -18.35 -23.22
CA ILE A 126 -16.53 -17.34 -24.27
C ILE A 126 -16.10 -17.93 -25.63
N ARG A 127 -14.87 -18.45 -25.73
CA ARG A 127 -14.38 -19.09 -26.97
C ARG A 127 -15.25 -20.27 -27.45
N LYS A 128 -15.86 -21.02 -26.53
CA LYS A 128 -16.77 -22.13 -26.89
C LYS A 128 -18.06 -21.57 -27.49
N GLN A 129 -18.63 -20.55 -26.85
CA GLN A 129 -19.82 -19.86 -27.30
C GLN A 129 -19.60 -19.20 -28.67
N ASP A 130 -18.49 -18.47 -28.85
CA ASP A 130 -18.13 -17.82 -30.12
C ASP A 130 -18.05 -18.83 -31.28
N ARG A 131 -17.48 -20.03 -31.03
CA ARG A 131 -17.39 -21.09 -32.04
C ARG A 131 -18.75 -21.71 -32.36
N GLU A 132 -19.61 -21.86 -31.36
CA GLU A 132 -20.97 -22.38 -31.54
C GLU A 132 -21.83 -21.36 -32.30
N GLU A 133 -21.70 -20.07 -32.00
CA GLU A 133 -22.38 -18.99 -32.73
C GLU A 133 -21.90 -18.89 -34.18
N ALA A 134 -20.58 -18.85 -34.43
CA ALA A 134 -20.04 -18.81 -35.79
C ALA A 134 -20.49 -20.01 -36.65
N LYS A 135 -20.57 -21.20 -36.04
CA LYS A 135 -21.06 -22.40 -36.73
C LYS A 135 -22.55 -22.33 -37.04
N ASN A 136 -23.36 -21.82 -36.11
CA ASN A 136 -24.81 -21.67 -36.34
C ASN A 136 -25.09 -20.59 -37.39
N GLU A 137 -24.28 -19.53 -37.44
CA GLU A 137 -24.34 -18.50 -38.49
C GLU A 137 -24.08 -19.10 -39.87
N LEU A 138 -23.00 -19.88 -40.02
CA LEU A 138 -22.69 -20.58 -41.27
C LEU A 138 -23.83 -21.51 -41.72
N VAL A 139 -24.46 -22.23 -40.78
CA VAL A 139 -25.60 -23.11 -41.07
C VAL A 139 -26.81 -22.29 -41.54
N ARG A 140 -27.04 -21.10 -40.96
CA ARG A 140 -28.10 -20.18 -41.39
C ARG A 140 -27.85 -19.69 -42.82
N THR A 141 -26.64 -19.21 -43.12
CA THR A 141 -26.27 -18.75 -44.47
C THR A 141 -26.45 -19.85 -45.51
N VAL A 142 -26.04 -21.09 -45.21
CA VAL A 142 -26.26 -22.24 -46.10
C VAL A 142 -27.74 -22.47 -46.40
N LYS A 143 -28.61 -22.34 -45.40
CA LYS A 143 -30.06 -22.52 -45.56
C LYS A 143 -30.69 -21.38 -46.35
N GLU A 144 -30.30 -20.14 -46.10
CA GLU A 144 -30.77 -18.96 -46.84
C GLU A 144 -30.38 -19.05 -48.32
N MET A 145 -29.12 -19.40 -48.62
CA MET A 145 -28.67 -19.62 -50.00
C MET A 145 -29.46 -20.75 -50.68
N HIS A 146 -29.74 -21.84 -49.96
CA HIS A 146 -30.53 -22.92 -50.53
C HIS A 146 -31.99 -22.51 -50.80
N LEU A 147 -32.59 -21.72 -49.91
CA LEU A 147 -33.94 -21.19 -50.07
C LEU A 147 -34.03 -20.21 -51.26
N ASN A 148 -32.95 -19.48 -51.53
CA ASN A 148 -32.79 -18.62 -52.71
C ASN A 148 -32.46 -19.40 -54.01
N GLY A 149 -32.61 -20.72 -54.03
CA GLY A 149 -32.51 -21.55 -55.23
C GLY A 149 -31.10 -22.04 -55.58
N TYR A 150 -30.10 -21.81 -54.73
CA TYR A 150 -28.74 -22.28 -54.98
C TYR A 150 -28.64 -23.80 -54.75
N SER A 151 -27.97 -24.50 -55.67
CA SER A 151 -27.63 -25.92 -55.51
C SER A 151 -26.57 -26.13 -54.44
N ALA A 152 -26.55 -27.32 -53.81
CA ALA A 152 -25.54 -27.65 -52.80
C ALA A 152 -24.09 -27.53 -53.33
N ASN A 153 -23.88 -27.73 -54.64
CA ASN A 153 -22.60 -27.51 -55.31
C ASN A 153 -22.21 -26.03 -55.38
N ALA A 154 -23.15 -25.14 -55.67
CA ALA A 154 -22.90 -23.71 -55.70
C ALA A 154 -22.58 -23.18 -54.29
N ILE A 155 -23.34 -23.60 -53.28
CA ILE A 155 -23.12 -23.25 -51.88
C ILE A 155 -21.75 -23.74 -51.38
N SER A 156 -21.35 -24.96 -51.77
CA SER A 156 -20.05 -25.54 -51.43
C SER A 156 -18.88 -24.69 -51.95
N ARG A 157 -18.96 -24.20 -53.19
CA ARG A 157 -17.93 -23.34 -53.79
C ARG A 157 -17.89 -21.96 -53.16
N GLU A 158 -19.06 -21.34 -52.95
CA GLU A 158 -19.18 -19.99 -52.41
C GLU A 158 -18.67 -19.91 -50.97
N LEU A 159 -19.10 -20.85 -50.12
CA LEU A 159 -18.75 -20.86 -48.69
C LEU A 159 -17.47 -21.67 -48.39
N LYS A 160 -16.81 -22.22 -49.42
CA LYS A 160 -15.60 -23.06 -49.31
C LYS A 160 -15.75 -24.20 -48.29
N ILE A 161 -16.92 -24.85 -48.30
CA ILE A 161 -17.23 -25.99 -47.44
C ILE A 161 -17.42 -27.25 -48.29
N ASP A 162 -17.12 -28.42 -47.72
CA ASP A 162 -17.34 -29.70 -48.40
C ASP A 162 -18.82 -29.90 -48.77
N ILE A 163 -19.09 -30.45 -49.96
CA ILE A 163 -20.44 -30.66 -50.49
C ILE A 163 -21.31 -31.50 -49.54
N LYS A 164 -20.76 -32.51 -48.86
CA LYS A 164 -21.51 -33.33 -47.90
C LYS A 164 -21.87 -32.52 -46.64
N THR A 165 -21.04 -31.54 -46.28
CA THR A 165 -21.31 -30.60 -45.18
C THR A 165 -22.43 -29.62 -45.54
N ALA A 166 -22.42 -29.08 -46.77
CA ALA A 166 -23.52 -28.25 -47.27
C ALA A 166 -24.86 -29.01 -47.24
N ILE A 167 -24.89 -30.24 -47.77
CA ILE A 167 -26.08 -31.11 -47.74
C ILE A 167 -26.53 -31.40 -46.29
N LYS A 168 -25.57 -31.66 -45.39
CA LYS A 168 -25.86 -31.90 -43.97
C LYS A 168 -26.50 -30.69 -43.31
N TYR A 169 -26.01 -29.48 -43.60
CA TYR A 169 -26.52 -28.24 -43.00
C TYR A 169 -27.88 -27.83 -43.57
N ILE A 170 -28.13 -28.07 -44.86
CA ILE A 170 -29.45 -27.88 -45.48
C ILE A 170 -30.50 -28.75 -44.77
N LYS A 171 -30.20 -30.02 -44.54
CA LYS A 171 -31.14 -31.00 -43.93
C LYS A 171 -31.27 -30.88 -42.42
N HIS A 172 -30.37 -30.16 -41.74
CA HIS A 172 -30.34 -30.11 -40.28
C HIS A 172 -31.50 -29.24 -39.75
N GLN A 173 -32.28 -29.76 -38.80
CA GLN A 173 -33.31 -29.01 -38.09
C GLN A 173 -32.82 -28.65 -36.68
N GLY A 174 -33.06 -27.40 -36.25
CA GLY A 174 -32.63 -26.90 -34.94
C GLY A 174 -31.23 -26.27 -34.89
N ARG A 175 -30.75 -26.02 -33.67
CA ARG A 175 -29.45 -25.41 -33.37
C ARG A 175 -28.34 -26.46 -33.35
N PHE A 176 -27.23 -26.19 -34.03
CA PHE A 176 -26.08 -27.08 -34.03
C PHE A 176 -25.32 -26.95 -32.71
N VAL A 177 -25.34 -28.01 -31.90
CA VAL A 177 -24.50 -28.15 -30.70
C VAL A 177 -23.39 -29.14 -31.01
N ASN A 178 -22.14 -28.80 -30.70
CA ASN A 178 -21.06 -29.77 -30.86
C ASN A 178 -21.24 -30.87 -29.81
N ALA A 179 -21.53 -32.10 -30.25
CA ALA A 179 -21.49 -33.26 -29.37
C ALA A 179 -20.07 -33.40 -28.79
N SER A 180 -19.92 -33.05 -27.52
CA SER A 180 -18.69 -33.27 -26.78
C SER A 180 -18.48 -34.77 -26.70
N ARG A 181 -17.52 -35.33 -27.43
CA ARG A 181 -17.02 -36.67 -27.12
C ARG A 181 -16.49 -36.61 -25.70
N GLU A 182 -17.08 -37.39 -24.79
CA GLU A 182 -16.55 -37.58 -23.44
C GLU A 182 -15.12 -38.12 -23.56
N ARG A 183 -14.13 -37.22 -23.44
CA ARG A 183 -12.74 -37.62 -23.39
C ARG A 183 -12.46 -38.05 -21.96
N LYS A 184 -11.95 -39.28 -21.80
CA LYS A 184 -11.45 -39.75 -20.51
C LYS A 184 -10.41 -38.75 -20.00
N SER A 185 -10.68 -38.16 -18.84
CA SER A 185 -9.76 -37.27 -18.16
C SER A 185 -8.69 -38.08 -17.46
N ILE A 186 -7.46 -37.57 -17.40
CA ILE A 186 -6.39 -38.16 -16.58
C ILE A 186 -6.75 -38.19 -15.08
N LEU A 187 -7.77 -37.42 -14.68
CA LEU A 187 -8.34 -37.41 -13.34
C LEU A 187 -9.35 -38.53 -13.10
N ASP A 188 -9.87 -39.19 -14.14
CA ASP A 188 -10.94 -40.19 -14.01
C ASP A 188 -10.62 -41.30 -13.01
N PRO A 189 -9.41 -41.89 -12.97
CA PRO A 189 -9.08 -42.93 -12.00
C PRO A 189 -9.06 -42.45 -10.53
N TYR A 190 -8.96 -41.13 -10.31
CA TYR A 190 -8.80 -40.52 -8.98
C TYR A 190 -10.05 -39.76 -8.54
N LYS A 191 -11.13 -39.74 -9.34
CA LYS A 191 -12.33 -38.94 -9.08
C LYS A 191 -12.93 -39.24 -7.72
N ASP A 192 -13.08 -40.52 -7.36
CA ASP A 192 -13.70 -40.92 -6.10
C ASP A 192 -12.88 -40.46 -4.89
N THR A 193 -11.55 -40.61 -4.95
CA THR A 193 -10.64 -40.11 -3.91
C THR A 193 -10.66 -38.59 -3.80
N ILE A 194 -10.67 -37.88 -4.94
CA ILE A 194 -10.74 -36.42 -4.98
C ILE A 194 -12.06 -35.92 -4.37
N ILE A 195 -13.18 -36.57 -4.71
CA ILE A 195 -14.50 -36.24 -4.20
C ILE A 195 -14.58 -36.51 -2.69
N ALA A 196 -14.12 -37.68 -2.23
CA ALA A 196 -14.09 -38.01 -0.80
C ALA A 196 -13.31 -36.97 0.01
N LEU A 197 -12.08 -36.65 -0.41
CA LEU A 197 -11.24 -35.64 0.26
C LEU A 197 -11.82 -34.22 0.17
N ASN A 198 -12.55 -33.90 -0.89
CA ASN A 198 -13.27 -32.63 -1.04
C ASN A 198 -14.49 -32.57 -0.10
N HIS A 199 -15.21 -33.68 0.11
CA HIS A 199 -16.28 -33.79 1.11
C HIS A 199 -15.74 -33.65 2.54
N GLU A 200 -14.54 -34.17 2.82
CA GLU A 200 -13.82 -33.96 4.08
C GLU A 200 -13.24 -32.53 4.26
N ARG A 201 -13.50 -31.61 3.33
CA ARG A 201 -13.00 -30.21 3.34
C ARG A 201 -11.48 -30.07 3.41
N LYS A 202 -10.73 -31.05 2.87
CA LYS A 202 -9.27 -30.92 2.76
C LYS A 202 -8.90 -29.82 1.77
N LYS A 203 -7.77 -29.13 1.99
CA LYS A 203 -7.29 -28.08 1.08
C LYS A 203 -6.90 -28.70 -0.28
N ILE A 204 -7.13 -28.00 -1.38
CA ILE A 204 -6.81 -28.47 -2.75
C ILE A 204 -5.34 -28.91 -2.88
N VAL A 205 -4.41 -28.19 -2.23
CA VAL A 205 -2.98 -28.54 -2.18
C VAL A 205 -2.74 -29.90 -1.53
N TYR A 206 -3.50 -30.24 -0.49
CA TYR A 206 -3.44 -31.54 0.16
C TYR A 206 -3.96 -32.64 -0.78
N ILE A 207 -5.14 -32.42 -1.38
CA ILE A 207 -5.73 -33.36 -2.35
C ILE A 207 -4.76 -33.64 -3.51
N PHE A 208 -4.13 -32.60 -4.05
CA PHE A 208 -3.13 -32.72 -5.11
C PHE A 208 -1.93 -33.57 -4.69
N ARG A 209 -1.40 -33.35 -3.48
CA ARG A 209 -0.27 -34.12 -2.96
C ARG A 209 -0.63 -35.59 -2.73
N THR A 210 -1.86 -35.87 -2.31
CA THR A 210 -2.33 -37.25 -2.12
C THR A 210 -2.38 -37.98 -3.45
N ILE A 211 -3.06 -37.43 -4.46
CA ILE A 211 -3.15 -38.10 -5.77
C ILE A 211 -1.80 -38.14 -6.51
N ALA A 212 -0.92 -37.15 -6.30
CA ALA A 212 0.41 -37.12 -6.90
C ALA A 212 1.35 -38.22 -6.37
N LYS A 213 1.11 -38.75 -5.17
CA LYS A 213 1.84 -39.93 -4.66
C LYS A 213 1.46 -41.20 -5.44
N ASP A 214 0.22 -41.29 -5.90
CA ASP A 214 -0.35 -42.47 -6.55
C ASP A 214 -0.17 -42.46 -8.08
N VAL A 215 0.95 -41.94 -8.60
CA VAL A 215 1.30 -41.92 -10.05
C VAL A 215 0.49 -40.91 -10.90
N TYR A 216 -0.25 -39.97 -10.29
CA TYR A 216 -0.93 -38.91 -11.03
C TYR A 216 0.09 -37.97 -11.74
N LYS A 217 0.08 -37.98 -13.08
CA LYS A 217 0.95 -37.13 -13.93
C LYS A 217 0.30 -35.81 -14.38
N GLY A 218 -0.90 -35.50 -13.90
CA GLY A 218 -1.62 -34.30 -14.33
C GLY A 218 -1.24 -33.04 -13.55
N SER A 219 -1.74 -31.88 -13.99
CA SER A 219 -1.42 -30.60 -13.37
C SER A 219 -2.32 -30.27 -12.17
N TYR A 220 -1.82 -29.44 -11.25
CA TYR A 220 -2.61 -28.84 -10.17
C TYR A 220 -3.81 -28.05 -10.71
N ARG A 221 -3.63 -27.40 -11.86
CA ARG A 221 -4.66 -26.57 -12.50
C ARG A 221 -5.83 -27.41 -13.02
N SER A 222 -5.56 -28.62 -13.50
CA SER A 222 -6.58 -29.57 -13.94
C SER A 222 -7.45 -30.04 -12.76
N LEU A 223 -6.82 -30.40 -11.64
CA LEU A 223 -7.52 -30.75 -10.40
C LEU A 223 -8.36 -29.56 -9.88
N SER A 224 -7.76 -28.37 -9.87
CA SER A 224 -8.45 -27.16 -9.42
C SER A 224 -9.65 -26.80 -10.29
N ALA A 225 -9.59 -27.04 -11.60
CA ALA A 225 -10.71 -26.82 -12.51
C ALA A 225 -11.83 -27.84 -12.29
N PHE A 226 -11.47 -29.13 -12.17
CA PHE A 226 -12.43 -30.20 -11.86
C PHE A 226 -13.16 -29.95 -10.54
N LEU A 227 -12.43 -29.61 -9.47
CA LEU A 227 -13.05 -29.30 -8.17
C LEU A 227 -13.89 -28.03 -8.23
N ALA A 228 -13.54 -27.03 -9.05
CA ALA A 228 -14.37 -25.84 -9.21
C ALA A 228 -15.72 -26.19 -9.88
N GLU A 229 -15.70 -26.98 -10.95
CA GLU A 229 -16.89 -27.44 -11.67
C GLU A 229 -17.75 -28.37 -10.81
N TYR A 230 -17.13 -29.33 -10.12
CA TYR A 230 -17.81 -30.27 -9.21
C TYR A 230 -18.49 -29.54 -8.04
N ASN A 231 -17.80 -28.56 -7.44
CA ASN A 231 -18.36 -27.75 -6.38
C ASN A 231 -19.47 -26.80 -6.87
N GLU A 232 -19.38 -26.32 -8.12
CA GLU A 232 -20.45 -25.53 -8.75
C GLU A 232 -21.72 -26.38 -8.98
N GLY A 233 -21.58 -27.61 -9.46
CA GLY A 233 -22.69 -28.54 -9.65
C GLY A 233 -23.40 -28.97 -8.36
N LEU A 234 -22.66 -29.04 -7.24
CA LEU A 234 -23.23 -29.32 -5.92
C LEU A 234 -23.88 -28.11 -5.23
N GLY A 235 -23.91 -26.94 -5.87
CA GLY A 235 -24.30 -25.68 -5.22
C GLY A 235 -23.34 -25.24 -4.10
N ARG A 236 -22.26 -25.99 -3.87
CA ARG A 236 -21.16 -25.69 -2.96
C ARG A 236 -20.26 -24.67 -3.63
N ARG A 237 -20.78 -23.49 -3.96
CA ARG A 237 -19.89 -22.35 -4.19
C ARG A 237 -18.92 -22.32 -3.01
N HIS A 238 -17.63 -22.20 -3.30
CA HIS A 238 -16.70 -21.60 -2.34
C HIS A 238 -17.51 -20.46 -1.72
N ARG A 239 -17.73 -20.47 -0.40
CA ARG A 239 -18.23 -19.27 0.27
C ARG A 239 -17.25 -18.18 -0.16
N LYS A 240 -17.58 -17.45 -1.24
CA LYS A 240 -17.56 -16.01 -1.17
C LYS A 240 -18.37 -15.81 0.08
N THR A 241 -17.66 -15.58 1.19
CA THR A 241 -18.22 -14.87 2.32
C THR A 241 -19.26 -13.93 1.74
N SER A 242 -20.49 -14.05 2.21
CA SER A 242 -21.56 -13.11 1.94
C SER A 242 -21.02 -11.68 1.76
N PRO A 243 -21.67 -10.83 0.98
CA PRO A 243 -21.25 -9.44 0.74
C PRO A 243 -21.37 -8.58 2.01
N GLU A 244 -20.92 -9.05 3.17
CA GLU A 244 -20.49 -8.17 4.25
C GLU A 244 -19.36 -7.32 3.65
N SER A 245 -19.66 -6.06 3.39
CA SER A 245 -18.73 -5.02 2.96
C SER A 245 -17.67 -4.83 4.05
N THR A 246 -16.73 -5.76 4.13
CA THR A 246 -15.71 -5.74 5.16
C THR A 246 -14.68 -4.68 4.83
N LEU A 247 -14.51 -3.71 5.74
CA LEU A 247 -13.46 -2.71 5.68
C LEU A 247 -12.24 -3.21 6.46
N ARG A 248 -11.05 -3.05 5.89
CA ARG A 248 -9.80 -3.44 6.57
C ARG A 248 -9.24 -2.24 7.31
N ARG A 249 -8.86 -2.42 8.58
CA ARG A 249 -8.18 -1.38 9.38
C ARG A 249 -6.96 -0.76 8.71
N GLY A 250 -6.19 -1.57 7.99
CA GLY A 250 -5.03 -1.09 7.23
C GLY A 250 -5.36 0.00 6.19
N MET A 251 -6.60 0.04 5.70
CA MET A 251 -7.07 1.09 4.80
C MET A 251 -7.23 2.43 5.53
N LEU A 252 -7.85 2.42 6.73
CA LEU A 252 -7.96 3.60 7.60
C LEU A 252 -6.56 4.13 7.99
N ILE A 253 -5.65 3.25 8.41
CA ILE A 253 -4.25 3.61 8.67
C ILE A 253 -3.59 4.24 7.44
N SER A 254 -3.89 3.76 6.23
CA SER A 254 -3.31 4.29 5.00
C SER A 254 -3.85 5.69 4.67
N LEU A 255 -5.09 5.98 5.03
CA LEU A 255 -5.75 7.27 4.81
C LEU A 255 -5.08 8.41 5.60
N LEU A 256 -4.40 8.11 6.70
CA LEU A 256 -3.59 9.10 7.43
C LEU A 256 -2.51 9.74 6.55
N ASN A 257 -2.01 9.05 5.51
CA ASN A 257 -0.92 9.54 4.65
C ASN A 257 -1.30 9.65 3.17
N LYS A 258 -2.48 9.19 2.78
CA LYS A 258 -2.94 9.16 1.38
C LYS A 258 -4.27 9.84 1.27
N ASP A 259 -4.44 10.58 0.18
CA ASP A 259 -5.75 11.13 -0.17
C ASP A 259 -6.76 10.01 -0.44
N ILE A 260 -8.02 10.22 -0.04
CA ILE A 260 -9.10 9.24 -0.21
C ILE A 260 -9.34 8.90 -1.69
N SER A 261 -9.10 9.83 -2.61
CA SER A 261 -9.19 9.63 -4.07
C SER A 261 -8.27 8.54 -4.61
N LYS A 262 -7.20 8.18 -3.87
CA LYS A 262 -6.26 7.11 -4.27
C LYS A 262 -6.82 5.70 -4.04
N PHE A 263 -7.96 5.57 -3.38
CA PHE A 263 -8.64 4.30 -3.16
C PHE A 263 -9.74 4.07 -4.21
N LYS A 264 -10.18 2.82 -4.37
CA LYS A 264 -11.30 2.50 -5.29
C LYS A 264 -12.59 3.13 -4.76
N GLU A 265 -13.47 3.63 -5.63
CA GLU A 265 -14.74 4.28 -5.25
C GLU A 265 -15.56 3.47 -4.23
N ALA A 266 -15.65 2.15 -4.43
CA ALA A 266 -16.35 1.26 -3.51
C ALA A 266 -15.73 1.21 -2.10
N ASP A 267 -14.41 1.39 -1.98
CA ASP A 267 -13.72 1.45 -0.69
C ASP A 267 -13.76 2.86 -0.11
N GLN A 268 -13.75 3.92 -0.95
CA GLN A 268 -13.93 5.30 -0.50
C GLN A 268 -15.27 5.48 0.22
N LYS A 269 -16.37 5.00 -0.38
CA LYS A 269 -17.71 5.09 0.22
C LYS A 269 -17.76 4.44 1.60
N LYS A 270 -17.22 3.22 1.72
CA LYS A 270 -17.13 2.47 2.98
C LYS A 270 -16.30 3.19 4.04
N MET A 271 -15.19 3.81 3.65
CA MET A 271 -14.34 4.56 4.58
C MET A 271 -15.05 5.81 5.08
N LYS A 272 -15.71 6.57 4.20
CA LYS A 272 -16.48 7.75 4.59
C LYS A 272 -17.59 7.40 5.57
N GLU A 273 -18.41 6.42 5.22
CA GLU A 273 -19.50 5.92 6.07
C GLU A 273 -19.00 5.50 7.45
N TYR A 274 -17.89 4.74 7.52
CA TYR A 274 -17.32 4.33 8.80
C TYR A 274 -16.76 5.49 9.63
N ILE A 275 -16.10 6.47 8.98
CA ILE A 275 -15.53 7.63 9.66
C ILE A 275 -16.62 8.54 10.20
N GLU A 276 -17.73 8.71 9.46
CA GLU A 276 -18.90 9.49 9.90
C GLU A 276 -19.61 8.86 11.11
N THR A 277 -19.58 7.53 11.24
CA THR A 277 -20.13 6.85 12.42
C THR A 277 -19.24 6.92 13.68
N ASP A 278 -17.95 7.19 13.53
CA ASP A 278 -16.99 7.24 14.63
C ASP A 278 -16.42 8.66 14.80
N GLY A 279 -17.07 9.45 15.66
CA GLY A 279 -16.69 10.84 15.91
C GLY A 279 -15.23 11.01 16.39
N ASN A 280 -14.67 10.03 17.11
CA ASN A 280 -13.27 10.10 17.52
C ASN A 280 -12.34 9.90 16.33
N LEU A 281 -12.70 9.00 15.41
CA LEU A 281 -11.94 8.78 14.18
C LEU A 281 -12.02 10.02 13.27
N GLN A 282 -13.19 10.68 13.18
CA GLN A 282 -13.34 11.96 12.48
C GLN A 282 -12.44 13.05 13.10
N ASN A 283 -12.48 13.21 14.42
CA ASN A 283 -11.62 14.14 15.17
C ASN A 283 -10.13 13.84 14.92
N LEU A 284 -9.75 12.57 14.87
CA LEU A 284 -8.38 12.14 14.61
C LEU A 284 -7.88 12.57 13.22
N TYR A 285 -8.66 12.31 12.16
CA TYR A 285 -8.28 12.73 10.81
C TYR A 285 -8.28 14.25 10.67
N SER A 286 -9.25 14.93 11.28
CA SER A 286 -9.30 16.40 11.33
C SER A 286 -8.05 16.98 11.99
N ALA A 287 -7.66 16.45 13.16
CA ALA A 287 -6.44 16.86 13.87
C ALA A 287 -5.20 16.75 12.98
N VAL A 288 -5.00 15.59 12.34
CA VAL A 288 -3.83 15.33 11.49
C VAL A 288 -3.79 16.26 10.27
N ASN A 289 -4.93 16.47 9.60
CA ASN A 289 -4.99 17.31 8.41
C ASN A 289 -4.80 18.79 8.75
N ARG A 290 -5.48 19.29 9.79
CA ARG A 290 -5.33 20.69 10.23
C ARG A 290 -3.92 20.99 10.72
N PHE A 291 -3.27 20.06 11.42
CA PHE A 291 -1.87 20.25 11.82
C PHE A 291 -0.93 20.39 10.62
N ARG A 292 -1.14 19.59 9.57
CA ARG A 292 -0.37 19.72 8.32
C ARG A 292 -0.62 21.05 7.62
N GLU A 293 -1.83 21.57 7.67
CA GLU A 293 -2.15 22.90 7.12
C GLU A 293 -1.47 24.01 7.93
N ILE A 294 -1.48 23.92 9.27
CA ILE A 294 -0.80 24.87 10.16
C ILE A 294 0.71 24.87 9.86
N LEU A 295 1.34 23.70 9.77
CA LEU A 295 2.77 23.59 9.45
C LEU A 295 3.16 24.07 8.05
N LYS A 296 2.21 24.09 7.10
CA LYS A 296 2.42 24.66 5.76
C LYS A 296 2.16 26.17 5.72
N GLY A 297 1.35 26.66 6.64
CA GLY A 297 1.13 28.08 6.83
C GLY A 297 2.36 28.78 7.42
N LYS A 298 2.31 30.10 7.48
CA LYS A 298 3.28 30.95 8.18
C LYS A 298 2.69 31.61 9.43
N ASP A 299 1.50 31.16 9.84
CA ASP A 299 0.73 31.73 10.93
C ASP A 299 0.75 30.79 12.13
N GLU A 300 1.60 31.11 13.10
CA GLU A 300 1.78 30.33 14.33
C GLU A 300 0.63 30.49 15.32
N SER A 301 -0.21 31.54 15.20
CA SER A 301 -1.32 31.78 16.13
C SER A 301 -2.33 30.63 16.15
N ARG A 302 -2.53 29.99 15.00
CA ARG A 302 -3.42 28.84 14.81
C ARG A 302 -2.96 27.58 15.54
N LEU A 303 -1.70 27.50 15.97
CA LEU A 303 -1.16 26.33 16.65
C LEU A 303 -1.76 26.17 18.05
N GLU A 304 -1.86 27.25 18.83
CA GLU A 304 -2.33 27.20 20.22
C GLU A 304 -3.82 26.84 20.31
N ASP A 305 -4.62 27.39 19.39
CA ASP A 305 -6.03 27.03 19.22
C ASP A 305 -6.17 25.55 18.88
N TRP A 306 -5.36 25.06 17.94
CA TRP A 306 -5.36 23.65 17.55
C TRP A 306 -4.95 22.73 18.71
N LEU A 307 -3.92 23.09 19.49
CA LEU A 307 -3.51 22.31 20.67
C LEU A 307 -4.64 22.23 21.69
N SER A 308 -5.29 23.35 21.97
CA SER A 308 -6.41 23.45 22.93
C SER A 308 -7.64 22.65 22.48
N GLU A 309 -7.95 22.68 21.19
CA GLU A 309 -9.06 21.91 20.61
C GLU A 309 -8.79 20.41 20.65
N VAL A 310 -7.61 19.98 20.19
CA VAL A 310 -7.27 18.55 20.10
C VAL A 310 -7.17 17.90 21.49
N LYS A 311 -6.76 18.64 22.53
CA LYS A 311 -6.83 18.17 23.92
C LYS A 311 -8.24 17.77 24.34
N ARG A 312 -9.29 18.45 23.85
CA ARG A 312 -10.70 18.17 24.18
C ARG A 312 -11.20 16.87 23.57
N TYR A 313 -10.54 16.35 22.53
CA TYR A 313 -10.91 15.07 21.93
C TYR A 313 -10.66 13.88 22.88
N ASN A 314 -9.88 14.09 23.95
CA ASN A 314 -9.59 13.09 24.97
C ASN A 314 -9.00 11.77 24.41
N ILE A 315 -8.20 11.89 23.34
CA ILE A 315 -7.48 10.78 22.73
C ILE A 315 -6.07 10.72 23.32
N ARG A 316 -5.79 9.70 24.15
CA ARG A 316 -4.52 9.50 24.85
C ARG A 316 -3.29 9.66 23.94
N GLU A 317 -3.33 9.05 22.76
CA GLU A 317 -2.23 9.09 21.80
C GLU A 317 -1.98 10.51 21.25
N LEU A 318 -3.04 11.30 21.03
CA LEU A 318 -2.92 12.71 20.62
C LEU A 318 -2.43 13.58 21.77
N ASN A 319 -2.92 13.36 22.99
CA ASN A 319 -2.47 14.10 24.17
C ASN A 319 -0.98 13.88 24.44
N THR A 320 -0.47 12.68 24.18
CA THR A 320 0.97 12.39 24.28
C THR A 320 1.78 13.21 23.27
N PHE A 321 1.30 13.32 22.03
CA PHE A 321 1.91 14.17 21.02
C PHE A 321 1.85 15.66 21.43
N ILE A 322 0.70 16.13 21.91
CA ILE A 322 0.52 17.52 22.36
C ILE A 322 1.51 17.86 23.47
N MET A 323 1.65 17.02 24.50
CA MET A 323 2.63 17.24 25.57
C MET A 323 4.07 17.35 25.03
N SER A 324 4.40 16.61 23.97
CA SER A 324 5.72 16.71 23.34
C SER A 324 5.92 18.02 22.57
N VAL A 325 4.87 18.51 21.90
CA VAL A 325 4.88 19.82 21.22
C VAL A 325 4.97 20.96 22.23
N GLU A 326 4.19 20.91 23.31
CA GLU A 326 4.17 21.96 24.34
C GLU A 326 5.51 22.11 25.05
N ARG A 327 6.23 21.00 25.27
CA ARG A 327 7.58 21.03 25.85
C ARG A 327 8.60 21.78 24.98
N ASP A 328 8.37 21.83 23.68
CA ASP A 328 9.30 22.42 22.69
C ASP A 328 8.58 23.45 21.80
N ILE A 329 7.59 24.14 22.38
CA ILE A 329 6.63 24.97 21.64
C ILE A 329 7.31 26.05 20.80
N GLU A 330 8.34 26.68 21.33
CA GLU A 330 9.08 27.73 20.65
C GLU A 330 9.78 27.22 19.39
N ALA A 331 10.38 26.02 19.46
CA ALA A 331 11.02 25.42 18.29
C ALA A 331 9.99 25.03 17.21
N VAL A 332 8.78 24.64 17.63
CA VAL A 332 7.67 24.33 16.72
C VAL A 332 7.09 25.60 16.09
N LYS A 333 6.93 26.69 16.85
CA LYS A 333 6.54 28.01 16.32
C LYS A 333 7.55 28.51 15.29
N ASN A 334 8.85 28.41 15.59
CA ASN A 334 9.90 28.74 14.64
C ASN A 334 9.86 27.87 13.38
N ALA A 335 9.45 26.59 13.48
CA ALA A 335 9.24 25.73 12.32
C ALA A 335 8.05 26.18 11.45
N ILE A 336 7.06 26.88 11.99
CA ILE A 336 5.95 27.45 11.21
C ILE A 336 6.36 28.80 10.62
N ARG A 337 7.00 29.66 11.42
CA ARG A 337 7.34 31.04 11.07
C ARG A 337 8.44 31.16 10.01
N THR A 338 9.46 30.29 10.11
CA THR A 338 10.66 30.37 9.28
C THR A 338 10.62 29.37 8.13
N GLU A 339 11.53 29.51 7.17
CA GLU A 339 11.72 28.54 6.09
C GLU A 339 12.67 27.40 6.46
N PHE A 340 13.43 27.57 7.56
CA PHE A 340 14.43 26.60 7.99
C PHE A 340 13.83 25.21 8.21
N SER A 341 14.54 24.18 7.76
CA SER A 341 14.09 22.80 7.80
C SER A 341 15.24 21.84 7.95
N ASN A 342 15.05 20.77 8.72
CA ASN A 342 16.04 19.71 8.79
C ASN A 342 16.08 18.84 7.52
N GLY A 343 15.22 19.08 6.51
CA GLY A 343 15.17 18.25 5.29
C GLY A 343 16.49 18.16 4.52
N ILE A 344 17.35 19.19 4.61
CA ILE A 344 18.69 19.19 3.98
C ILE A 344 19.56 18.05 4.55
N ILE A 345 19.48 17.82 5.87
CA ILE A 345 20.29 16.79 6.53
C ILE A 345 19.92 15.39 6.05
N GLU A 346 18.66 15.14 5.67
CA GLU A 346 18.24 13.85 5.14
C GLU A 346 18.97 13.52 3.83
N GLY A 347 19.12 14.52 2.96
CA GLY A 347 19.89 14.42 1.72
C GLY A 347 21.36 14.07 2.00
N VAL A 348 21.97 14.77 2.96
CA VAL A 348 23.36 14.54 3.36
C VAL A 348 23.55 13.19 4.04
N ILE A 349 22.64 12.76 4.91
CA ILE A 349 22.62 11.42 5.51
C ILE A 349 22.58 10.35 4.41
N ASN A 350 21.80 10.56 3.34
CA ASN A 350 21.78 9.65 2.21
C ASN A 350 23.10 9.64 1.43
N LYS A 351 23.76 10.79 1.25
CA LYS A 351 25.13 10.89 0.70
C LYS A 351 26.13 10.12 1.57
N ILE A 352 26.07 10.25 2.89
CA ILE A 352 26.93 9.51 3.84
C ILE A 352 26.68 8.00 3.73
N LYS A 353 25.42 7.55 3.60
CA LYS A 353 25.10 6.13 3.35
C LYS A 353 25.72 5.64 2.03
N VAL A 354 25.76 6.47 0.98
CA VAL A 354 26.44 6.13 -0.29
C VAL A 354 27.95 6.01 -0.07
N ILE A 355 28.58 6.98 0.61
CA ILE A 355 30.02 6.94 0.93
C ILE A 355 30.38 5.64 1.65
N LYS A 356 29.60 5.25 2.67
CA LYS A 356 29.80 3.99 3.40
C LYS A 356 29.73 2.75 2.50
N ARG A 357 28.80 2.73 1.54
CA ARG A 357 28.67 1.63 0.57
C ARG A 357 29.87 1.57 -0.36
N ILE A 358 30.34 2.71 -0.87
CA ILE A 358 31.54 2.81 -1.72
C ILE A 358 32.78 2.31 -0.97
N MET A 359 32.87 2.58 0.33
CA MET A 359 33.98 2.15 1.17
C MET A 359 33.84 0.72 1.70
N TYR A 360 32.87 -0.06 1.19
CA TYR A 360 32.61 -1.45 1.58
C TYR A 360 32.45 -1.66 3.10
N GLY A 361 31.99 -0.65 3.84
CA GLY A 361 31.84 -0.71 5.29
C GLY A 361 33.14 -0.86 6.09
N ARG A 362 34.32 -0.71 5.46
CA ARG A 362 35.64 -0.84 6.12
C ARG A 362 36.22 0.49 6.59
N CYS A 363 35.38 1.50 6.74
CA CYS A 363 35.80 2.84 7.08
C CYS A 363 35.80 3.04 8.61
N SER A 364 36.93 3.46 9.19
CA SER A 364 36.96 3.97 10.56
C SER A 364 36.10 5.23 10.65
N PHE A 365 35.67 5.60 11.86
CA PHE A 365 34.90 6.83 12.05
C PHE A 365 35.64 8.05 11.50
N GLU A 366 36.93 8.19 11.82
CA GLU A 366 37.72 9.34 11.41
C GLU A 366 37.84 9.46 9.89
N LEU A 367 38.07 8.33 9.20
CA LEU A 367 38.15 8.33 7.75
C LEU A 367 36.80 8.70 7.11
N LEU A 368 35.68 8.28 7.73
CA LEU A 368 34.35 8.64 7.26
C LEU A 368 34.10 10.12 7.44
N ARG A 369 34.44 10.65 8.62
CA ARG A 369 34.31 12.06 8.99
C ARG A 369 35.07 12.94 8.01
N LEU A 370 36.36 12.68 7.80
CA LEU A 370 37.20 13.42 6.85
C LEU A 370 36.62 13.38 5.44
N LYS A 371 36.22 12.19 4.96
CA LYS A 371 35.64 12.05 3.62
C LYS A 371 34.31 12.77 3.46
N ALA A 372 33.47 12.81 4.49
CA ALA A 372 32.19 13.50 4.47
C ALA A 372 32.37 15.03 4.43
N ILE A 373 33.30 15.56 5.23
CA ILE A 373 33.65 16.99 5.25
C ILE A 373 34.25 17.44 3.91
N MET A 374 35.07 16.60 3.27
CA MET A 374 35.71 16.91 1.99
C MET A 374 34.82 16.72 0.76
N SER A 375 33.63 16.12 0.90
CA SER A 375 32.74 15.75 -0.21
C SER A 375 31.71 16.80 -0.53
#